data_AF-A0A1Y1S4D5-F1
#
_entry.id   AF-A0A1Y1S4D5-F1
#
_cell.length_a   1.000
_cell.length_b   1.000
_cell.length_c   1.000
_cell.angle_alpha   90.00
_cell.angle_beta   90.00
_cell.angle_gamma   90.00
#
_symmetry.space_group_name_H-M   'P 1'
#
loop_
_entity.id
_entity.type
_entity.pdbx_description
1 polymer ?
#
loop_
_entity_poly.entity_id
_entity_poly.type
_entity_poly.pdbx_seq_one_letter_code
_entity_poly.pdbx_strand_id
1 'polypeptide(L)'
;MAQFNVNDFCASPSLDQLKTQNIKKDDWKTIARHFKVPITSQMTKEILKNVVIEYLVDNNILEQEAIEELTPMSASRITKVPISPIEYDRIVDSQLELEKLKLEYQLKMQEMQLQERQAERELNAQKEREERQAERELNAQAQERQLEFQLQMQKAQREDKELEIRVLTAQNESKFRQEEIDLKKKLSAFNPAIAAPLVPTFDESDVDGSFKAFESVARRNEWPNDQWVSLLIPKLVGKAYRVYNSLDQANYEDIKK
;
A
#
# COMPACT_ATOMS: atom_id res chain seq x y z
N MET A 1 91.27 40.63 -44.02
CA MET A 1 90.08 39.76 -44.03
C MET A 1 89.14 40.29 -42.96
N ALA A 2 87.99 40.84 -43.36
CA ALA A 2 87.06 41.48 -42.42
C ALA A 2 86.42 40.41 -41.50
N GLN A 3 86.45 40.65 -40.19
CA GLN A 3 85.90 39.77 -39.17
C GLN A 3 84.40 40.08 -39.02
N PHE A 4 83.55 39.06 -38.86
CA PHE A 4 82.12 39.27 -38.68
C PHE A 4 81.83 39.94 -37.34
N ASN A 5 81.14 41.09 -37.40
CA ASN A 5 80.71 41.82 -36.23
C ASN A 5 79.21 41.57 -35.98
N VAL A 6 78.92 40.78 -34.96
CA VAL A 6 77.55 40.41 -34.57
C VAL A 6 76.70 41.64 -34.23
N ASN A 7 77.30 42.67 -33.63
CA ASN A 7 76.56 43.87 -33.22
C ASN A 7 76.11 44.70 -34.42
N ASP A 8 76.93 44.77 -35.48
CA ASP A 8 76.58 45.49 -36.71
C ASP A 8 75.44 44.78 -37.45
N PHE A 9 75.45 43.44 -37.46
CA PHE A 9 74.36 42.63 -38.02
C PHE A 9 73.06 42.76 -37.20
N CYS A 10 73.14 42.76 -35.87
CA CYS A 10 71.95 42.94 -35.02
C CYS A 10 71.32 44.34 -35.16
N ALA A 11 72.11 45.36 -35.51
CA ALA A 11 71.62 46.72 -35.74
C ALA A 11 70.99 46.92 -37.13
N SER A 12 71.53 46.26 -38.16
CA SER A 12 70.99 46.31 -39.52
C SER A 12 71.14 44.94 -40.21
N PRO A 13 70.20 44.01 -39.99
CA PRO A 13 70.29 42.66 -40.55
C PRO A 13 70.23 42.69 -42.07
N SER A 14 71.27 42.19 -42.76
CA SER A 14 71.27 42.09 -44.22
C SER A 14 71.77 40.75 -44.73
N LEU A 15 71.18 40.31 -45.85
CA LEU A 15 71.49 39.02 -46.48
C LEU A 15 72.95 38.94 -46.95
N ASP A 16 73.51 40.06 -47.43
CA ASP A 16 74.89 40.13 -47.92
C ASP A 16 75.92 39.91 -46.81
N GLN A 17 75.66 40.42 -45.59
CA GLN A 17 76.54 40.19 -44.44
C GLN A 17 76.63 38.70 -44.08
N LEU A 18 75.53 37.95 -44.24
CA LEU A 18 75.49 36.50 -43.98
C LEU A 18 76.15 35.66 -45.08
N LYS A 19 76.18 36.17 -46.31
CA LYS A 19 76.81 35.51 -47.47
C LYS A 19 78.32 35.74 -47.53
N THR A 20 78.76 36.98 -47.34
CA THR A 20 80.15 37.39 -47.64
C THR A 20 81.13 37.12 -46.49
N GLN A 21 80.64 36.94 -45.26
CA GLN A 21 81.50 36.85 -44.07
C GLN A 21 81.52 35.45 -43.46
N ASN A 22 82.69 35.02 -43.00
CA ASN A 22 82.87 33.72 -42.34
C ASN A 22 82.39 33.80 -40.87
N ILE A 23 81.11 33.46 -40.65
CA ILE A 23 80.46 33.51 -39.34
C ILE A 23 80.84 32.28 -38.50
N LYS A 24 81.28 32.47 -37.25
CA LYS A 24 81.61 31.36 -36.34
C LYS A 24 80.37 30.81 -35.64
N LYS A 25 80.49 29.61 -35.05
CA LYS A 25 79.39 28.97 -34.31
C LYS A 25 78.89 29.82 -33.14
N ASP A 26 79.79 30.51 -32.44
CA ASP A 26 79.43 31.36 -31.30
C ASP A 26 78.76 32.67 -31.72
N ASP A 27 79.07 33.18 -32.92
CA ASP A 27 78.39 34.33 -33.51
C ASP A 27 76.91 33.99 -33.80
N TRP A 28 76.64 32.82 -34.40
CA TRP A 28 75.26 32.33 -34.61
C TRP A 28 74.48 32.15 -33.30
N LYS A 29 75.12 31.67 -32.24
CA LYS A 29 74.49 31.58 -30.92
C LYS A 29 74.18 32.96 -30.34
N THR A 30 75.03 33.94 -30.60
CA THR A 30 74.86 35.31 -30.11
C THR A 30 73.71 36.00 -30.85
N ILE A 31 73.61 35.83 -32.17
CA ILE A 31 72.46 36.26 -32.99
C ILE A 31 71.17 35.61 -32.46
N ALA A 32 71.16 34.29 -32.28
CA ALA A 32 70.01 33.57 -31.76
C ALA A 32 69.54 34.09 -30.39
N ARG A 33 70.48 34.41 -29.47
CA ARG A 33 70.13 35.01 -28.17
C ARG A 33 69.56 36.42 -28.30
N HIS A 34 70.12 37.24 -29.20
CA HIS A 34 69.65 38.60 -29.42
C HIS A 34 68.20 38.62 -29.95
N PHE A 35 67.92 37.77 -30.94
CA PHE A 35 66.59 37.63 -31.53
C PHE A 35 65.67 36.64 -30.76
N LYS A 36 66.10 36.16 -29.58
CA LYS A 36 65.37 35.22 -28.71
C LYS A 36 64.91 33.93 -29.42
N VAL A 37 65.69 33.45 -30.38
CA VAL A 37 65.45 32.18 -31.06
C VAL A 37 65.75 31.02 -30.10
N PRO A 38 64.84 30.05 -29.91
CA PRO A 38 65.07 28.92 -29.02
C PRO A 38 66.15 28.00 -29.61
N ILE A 39 67.36 28.08 -29.07
CA ILE A 39 68.50 27.25 -29.47
C ILE A 39 69.00 26.39 -28.30
N THR A 40 69.42 25.15 -28.60
CA THR A 40 70.06 24.27 -27.61
C THR A 40 71.57 24.21 -27.84
N SER A 41 72.36 24.02 -26.77
CA SER A 41 73.82 24.03 -26.82
C SER A 41 74.42 22.90 -27.67
N GLN A 42 73.65 21.83 -27.89
CA GLN A 42 74.02 20.64 -28.64
C GLN A 42 73.90 20.81 -30.16
N MET A 43 73.25 21.86 -30.65
CA MET A 43 73.05 22.08 -32.09
C MET A 43 74.37 22.31 -32.84
N THR A 44 74.47 21.77 -34.06
CA THR A 44 75.60 21.99 -34.97
C THR A 44 75.55 23.41 -35.55
N LYS A 45 76.67 23.88 -36.15
CA LYS A 45 76.72 25.21 -36.79
C LYS A 45 75.66 25.36 -37.89
N GLU A 46 75.41 24.30 -38.65
CA GLU A 46 74.42 24.29 -39.74
C GLU A 46 72.98 24.33 -39.22
N ILE A 47 72.66 23.56 -38.18
CA ILE A 47 71.32 23.61 -37.56
C ILE A 47 71.06 25.00 -36.96
N LEU A 48 72.04 25.58 -36.26
CA LEU A 48 71.94 26.94 -35.73
C LEU A 48 71.74 27.97 -36.84
N LYS A 49 72.48 27.83 -37.96
CA LYS A 49 72.32 28.68 -39.14
C LYS A 49 70.89 28.58 -39.69
N ASN A 50 70.37 27.38 -39.90
CA ASN A 50 69.06 27.17 -40.49
C ASN A 50 67.94 27.74 -39.61
N VAL A 51 67.96 27.41 -38.32
CA VAL A 51 66.94 27.87 -37.35
C VAL A 51 66.94 29.39 -37.20
N VAL A 52 68.12 30.02 -37.21
CA VAL A 52 68.22 31.49 -37.13
C VAL A 52 67.73 32.14 -38.43
N ILE A 53 68.08 31.60 -39.60
CA ILE A 53 67.64 32.16 -40.89
C ILE A 53 66.13 32.04 -41.07
N GLU A 54 65.55 30.87 -40.75
CA GLU A 54 64.10 30.66 -40.76
C GLU A 54 63.40 31.68 -39.84
N TYR A 55 63.87 31.85 -38.61
CA TYR A 55 63.30 32.84 -37.70
C TYR A 55 63.39 34.28 -38.22
N LEU A 56 64.53 34.67 -38.81
CA LEU A 56 64.72 36.01 -39.34
C LEU A 56 63.79 36.29 -40.54
N VAL A 57 63.51 35.27 -41.37
CA VAL A 57 62.54 35.40 -42.47
C VAL A 57 61.10 35.42 -41.95
N ASP A 58 60.75 34.54 -41.00
CA ASP A 58 59.39 34.49 -40.42
C ASP A 58 59.00 35.80 -39.72
N ASN A 59 59.99 36.54 -39.19
CA ASN A 59 59.78 37.84 -38.55
C ASN A 59 59.95 39.03 -39.51
N ASN A 60 60.02 38.79 -40.84
CA ASN A 60 60.22 39.79 -41.90
C ASN A 60 61.49 40.65 -41.72
N ILE A 61 62.52 40.10 -41.07
CA ILE A 61 63.82 40.76 -40.89
C ILE A 61 64.72 40.52 -42.11
N LEU A 62 64.55 39.38 -42.78
CA LEU A 62 65.18 39.04 -44.06
C LEU A 62 64.12 38.63 -45.07
N GLU A 63 64.39 38.83 -46.35
CA GLU A 63 63.51 38.38 -47.45
C GLU A 63 63.55 36.85 -47.61
N GLN A 64 62.46 36.27 -48.12
CA GLN A 64 62.27 34.81 -48.19
C GLN A 64 63.30 34.10 -49.07
N GLU A 65 63.94 34.84 -49.98
CA GLU A 65 65.09 34.41 -50.80
C GLU A 65 66.29 33.94 -49.94
N ALA A 66 66.38 34.40 -48.69
CA ALA A 66 67.42 34.00 -47.75
C ALA A 66 67.38 32.50 -47.37
N ILE A 67 66.19 31.88 -47.30
CA ILE A 67 66.03 30.45 -46.98
C ILE A 67 66.47 29.60 -48.18
N GLU A 68 66.10 30.01 -49.40
CA GLU A 68 66.42 29.25 -50.61
C GLU A 68 67.93 29.25 -50.90
N GLU A 69 68.62 30.36 -50.67
CA GLU A 69 70.05 30.47 -50.96
C GLU A 69 70.98 29.96 -49.85
N LEU A 70 70.56 30.06 -48.58
CA LEU A 70 71.46 29.76 -47.44
C LEU A 70 71.11 28.46 -46.70
N THR A 71 69.89 27.92 -46.89
CA THR A 71 69.41 26.73 -46.16
C THR A 71 68.70 25.72 -47.10
N PRO A 72 69.40 25.14 -48.09
CA PRO A 72 68.78 24.24 -49.09
C PRO A 72 68.25 22.90 -48.54
N MET A 73 68.41 22.60 -47.25
CA MET A 73 67.94 21.35 -46.62
C MET A 73 66.56 21.44 -45.94
N SER A 74 66.01 22.63 -45.67
CA SER A 74 64.66 22.77 -45.11
C SER A 74 63.55 22.92 -46.15
N ALA A 75 63.89 23.14 -47.43
CA ALA A 75 62.97 22.99 -48.57
C ALA A 75 62.71 21.49 -48.90
N SER A 76 62.28 20.72 -47.90
CA SER A 76 61.96 19.29 -48.09
C SER A 76 60.71 19.10 -48.93
N ARG A 77 60.94 18.83 -50.22
CA ARG A 77 60.26 17.82 -51.07
C ARG A 77 58.75 17.64 -50.83
N ILE A 78 57.95 18.52 -51.45
CA ILE A 78 56.72 18.06 -52.11
C ILE A 78 57.15 17.53 -53.48
N THR A 79 57.85 16.39 -53.50
CA THR A 79 58.04 15.60 -54.72
C THR A 79 57.20 14.36 -54.57
N LYS A 80 56.21 14.17 -55.45
CA LYS A 80 55.45 12.92 -55.60
C LYS A 80 56.43 11.76 -55.78
N VAL A 81 56.75 11.05 -54.71
CA VAL A 81 57.49 9.78 -54.78
C VAL A 81 56.47 8.69 -55.07
N PRO A 82 56.68 7.79 -56.04
CA PRO A 82 55.82 6.62 -56.21
C PRO A 82 55.95 5.74 -54.96
N ILE A 83 54.88 5.64 -54.18
CA ILE A 83 54.78 4.70 -53.06
C ILE A 83 55.02 3.29 -53.62
N SER A 84 55.94 2.54 -53.01
CA SER A 84 56.27 1.20 -53.45
C SER A 84 55.06 0.25 -53.28
N PRO A 85 54.87 -0.80 -54.11
CA PRO A 85 53.72 -1.72 -53.99
C PRO A 85 53.54 -2.33 -52.59
N ILE A 86 54.63 -2.47 -51.82
CA ILE A 86 54.67 -3.05 -50.47
C ILE A 86 54.13 -2.07 -49.40
N GLU A 87 54.28 -0.76 -49.61
CA GLU A 87 53.76 0.27 -48.69
C GLU A 87 52.26 0.53 -48.93
N TYR A 88 51.76 0.37 -50.16
CA TYR A 88 50.32 0.40 -50.46
C TYR A 88 49.56 -0.72 -49.77
N ASP A 89 50.06 -1.97 -49.83
CA ASP A 89 49.42 -3.11 -49.15
C ASP A 89 49.32 -2.89 -47.63
N ARG A 90 50.39 -2.39 -46.99
CA ARG A 90 50.38 -2.08 -45.54
C ARG A 90 49.42 -0.95 -45.16
N ILE A 91 49.28 0.08 -45.99
CA ILE A 91 48.35 1.19 -45.75
C ILE A 91 46.91 0.74 -45.93
N VAL A 92 46.62 -0.09 -46.94
CA VAL A 92 45.30 -0.66 -47.19
C VAL A 92 44.92 -1.65 -46.09
N ASP A 93 45.85 -2.51 -45.64
CA ASP A 93 45.64 -3.42 -44.50
C ASP A 93 45.32 -2.65 -43.21
N SER A 94 46.05 -1.56 -42.94
CA SER A 94 45.80 -0.71 -41.76
C SER A 94 44.44 0.01 -41.83
N GLN A 95 44.01 0.43 -43.03
CA GLN A 95 42.69 1.01 -43.25
C GLN A 95 41.57 -0.01 -43.08
N LEU A 96 41.75 -1.23 -43.60
CA LEU A 96 40.80 -2.34 -43.47
C LEU A 96 40.64 -2.76 -42.00
N GLU A 97 41.73 -2.78 -41.24
CA GLU A 97 41.72 -3.12 -39.81
C GLU A 97 40.99 -2.05 -38.97
N LEU A 98 41.18 -0.78 -39.31
CA LEU A 98 40.44 0.34 -38.68
C LEU A 98 38.95 0.29 -39.01
N GLU A 99 38.58 -0.03 -40.25
CA GLU A 99 37.19 -0.18 -40.67
C GLU A 99 36.51 -1.38 -39.98
N LYS A 100 37.20 -2.51 -39.89
CA LYS A 100 36.76 -3.68 -39.13
C LYS A 100 36.52 -3.35 -37.65
N LEU A 101 37.42 -2.61 -37.03
CA LEU A 101 37.29 -2.19 -35.62
C LEU A 101 36.11 -1.24 -35.41
N LYS A 102 35.85 -0.32 -36.35
CA LYS A 102 34.67 0.55 -36.32
C LYS A 102 33.38 -0.25 -36.43
N LEU A 103 33.34 -1.23 -37.33
CA LEU A 103 32.18 -2.10 -37.53
C LEU A 103 31.92 -2.97 -36.29
N GLU A 104 32.97 -3.53 -35.69
CA GLU A 104 32.88 -4.31 -34.45
C GLU A 104 32.35 -3.45 -33.29
N TYR A 105 32.85 -2.21 -33.15
CA TYR A 105 32.32 -1.27 -32.17
C TYR A 105 30.83 -0.94 -32.42
N GLN A 106 30.43 -0.72 -33.68
CA GLN A 106 29.03 -0.47 -34.03
C GLN A 106 28.13 -1.66 -33.70
N LEU A 107 28.54 -2.89 -34.02
CA LEU A 107 27.80 -4.11 -33.69
C LEU A 107 27.66 -4.26 -32.18
N LYS A 108 28.74 -4.06 -31.42
CA LYS A 108 28.72 -4.14 -29.96
C LYS A 108 27.78 -3.11 -29.33
N MET A 109 27.75 -1.89 -29.87
CA MET A 109 26.80 -0.87 -29.44
C MET A 109 25.35 -1.27 -29.74
N GLN A 110 25.09 -1.84 -30.92
CA GLN A 110 23.76 -2.30 -31.31
C GLN A 110 23.29 -3.48 -30.45
N GLU A 111 24.18 -4.43 -30.14
CA GLU A 111 23.91 -5.54 -29.23
C GLU A 111 23.56 -5.05 -27.83
N MET A 112 24.34 -4.10 -27.30
CA MET A 112 24.09 -3.49 -25.99
C MET A 112 22.72 -2.80 -25.94
N GLN A 113 22.35 -2.04 -26.99
CA GLN A 113 21.04 -1.40 -27.08
C GLN A 113 19.89 -2.41 -27.15
N LEU A 114 20.07 -3.53 -27.84
CA LEU A 114 19.07 -4.59 -27.89
C LEU A 114 18.93 -5.28 -26.53
N GLN A 115 20.04 -5.55 -25.84
CA GLN A 115 20.03 -6.10 -24.49
C GLN A 115 19.34 -5.15 -23.50
N GLU A 116 19.63 -3.86 -23.54
CA GLU A 116 18.98 -2.86 -22.69
C GLU A 116 17.47 -2.81 -22.94
N ARG A 117 17.05 -2.79 -24.22
CA ARG A 117 15.62 -2.81 -24.59
C ARG A 117 14.93 -4.11 -24.15
N GLN A 118 15.62 -5.24 -24.21
CA GLN A 118 15.08 -6.52 -23.72
C GLN A 118 14.93 -6.50 -22.20
N ALA A 119 15.97 -6.08 -21.47
CA ALA A 119 15.95 -5.96 -20.01
C ALA A 119 14.86 -4.99 -19.53
N GLU A 120 14.68 -3.85 -20.21
CA GLU A 120 13.63 -2.89 -19.92
C GLU A 120 12.23 -3.49 -20.12
N ARG A 121 12.03 -4.23 -21.22
CA ARG A 121 10.77 -4.94 -21.48
C ARG A 121 10.48 -6.00 -20.42
N GLU A 122 11.48 -6.76 -20.01
CA GLU A 122 11.34 -7.77 -18.96
C GLU A 122 11.01 -7.14 -17.62
N LEU A 123 11.70 -6.05 -17.25
CA LEU A 123 11.43 -5.30 -16.03
C LEU A 123 10.01 -4.71 -16.04
N ASN A 124 9.59 -4.11 -17.15
CA ASN A 124 8.25 -3.55 -17.28
C ASN A 124 7.18 -4.66 -17.24
N ALA A 125 7.40 -5.79 -17.91
CA ALA A 125 6.49 -6.93 -17.86
C ALA A 125 6.40 -7.52 -16.43
N GLN A 126 7.51 -7.52 -15.68
CA GLN A 126 7.52 -7.96 -14.29
C GLN A 126 6.74 -7.00 -13.39
N LYS A 127 6.96 -5.69 -13.52
CA LYS A 127 6.20 -4.67 -12.79
C LYS A 127 4.70 -4.75 -13.08
N GLU A 128 4.32 -4.89 -14.35
CA GLU A 128 2.91 -5.01 -14.74
C GLU A 128 2.26 -6.28 -14.16
N ARG A 129 3.02 -7.38 -14.05
CA ARG A 129 2.54 -8.61 -13.38
C ARG A 129 2.36 -8.40 -11.89
N GLU A 130 3.31 -7.75 -11.24
CA GLU A 130 3.27 -7.45 -9.80
C GLU A 130 2.11 -6.49 -9.47
N GLU A 131 1.93 -5.42 -10.24
CA GLU A 131 0.80 -4.50 -10.11
C GLU A 131 -0.54 -5.21 -10.29
N ARG A 132 -0.65 -6.07 -11.32
CA ARG A 132 -1.87 -6.86 -11.56
C ARG A 132 -2.13 -7.87 -10.43
N GLN A 133 -1.08 -8.43 -9.82
CA GLN A 133 -1.22 -9.31 -8.67
C GLN A 133 -1.67 -8.52 -7.44
N ALA A 134 -1.03 -7.39 -7.14
CA ALA A 134 -1.39 -6.51 -6.04
C ALA A 134 -2.83 -5.99 -6.15
N GLU A 135 -3.26 -5.61 -7.37
CA GLU A 135 -4.65 -5.20 -7.62
C GLU A 135 -5.66 -6.34 -7.36
N ARG A 136 -5.33 -7.55 -7.80
CA ARG A 136 -6.16 -8.74 -7.54
C ARG A 136 -6.25 -9.06 -6.06
N GLU A 137 -5.14 -8.97 -5.33
CA GLU A 137 -5.10 -9.19 -3.89
C GLU A 137 -5.90 -8.12 -3.15
N LEU A 138 -5.75 -6.84 -3.52
CA LEU A 138 -6.52 -5.75 -2.92
C LEU A 138 -8.03 -5.94 -3.17
N ASN A 139 -8.42 -6.29 -4.39
CA ASN A 139 -9.81 -6.56 -4.75
C ASN A 139 -10.35 -7.78 -4.00
N ALA A 140 -9.57 -8.86 -3.89
CA ALA A 140 -9.95 -10.04 -3.11
C ALA A 140 -10.14 -9.69 -1.62
N GLN A 141 -9.22 -8.92 -1.03
CA GLN A 141 -9.32 -8.47 0.36
C GLN A 141 -10.50 -7.52 0.59
N ALA A 142 -10.82 -6.66 -0.38
CA ALA A 142 -11.99 -5.80 -0.32
C ALA A 142 -13.29 -6.62 -0.36
N GLN A 143 -13.35 -7.62 -1.24
CA GLN A 143 -14.49 -8.54 -1.34
C GLN A 143 -14.66 -9.37 -0.06
N GLU A 144 -13.56 -9.88 0.50
CA GLU A 144 -13.56 -10.62 1.76
C GLU A 144 -14.10 -9.76 2.91
N ARG A 145 -13.61 -8.52 3.06
CA ARG A 145 -14.15 -7.57 4.06
C ARG A 145 -15.63 -7.27 3.87
N GLN A 146 -16.10 -7.16 2.63
CA GLN A 146 -17.52 -6.96 2.35
C GLN A 146 -18.35 -8.18 2.76
N LEU A 147 -17.88 -9.40 2.47
CA LEU A 147 -18.53 -10.64 2.87
C LEU A 147 -18.54 -10.80 4.39
N GLU A 148 -17.43 -10.52 5.07
CA GLU A 148 -17.34 -10.53 6.53
C GLU A 148 -18.33 -9.56 7.16
N PHE A 149 -18.40 -8.33 6.64
CA PHE A 149 -19.37 -7.35 7.12
C PHE A 149 -20.82 -7.82 6.91
N GLN A 150 -21.13 -8.40 5.74
CA GLN A 150 -22.45 -8.94 5.46
C GLN A 150 -22.80 -10.13 6.38
N LEU A 151 -21.84 -11.01 6.67
CA LEU A 151 -22.01 -12.11 7.60
C LEU A 151 -22.22 -11.62 9.03
N GLN A 152 -21.48 -10.59 9.48
CA GLN A 152 -21.68 -9.97 10.78
C GLN A 152 -23.08 -9.37 10.90
N MET A 153 -23.53 -8.63 9.88
CA MET A 153 -24.88 -8.08 9.83
C MET A 153 -25.96 -9.18 9.89
N GLN A 154 -25.79 -10.28 9.16
CA GLN A 154 -26.72 -11.41 9.25
C GLN A 154 -26.71 -12.08 10.63
N LYS A 155 -25.54 -12.21 11.25
CA LYS A 155 -25.43 -12.76 12.61
C LYS A 155 -26.15 -11.87 13.63
N ALA A 156 -25.91 -10.56 13.59
CA ALA A 156 -26.61 -9.59 14.45
C ALA A 156 -28.13 -9.67 14.26
N GLN A 157 -28.61 -9.70 13.01
CA GLN A 157 -30.05 -9.86 12.74
C GLN A 157 -30.64 -11.18 13.25
N ARG A 158 -29.86 -12.28 13.21
CA ARG A 158 -30.30 -13.57 13.75
C ARG A 158 -30.37 -13.53 15.27
N GLU A 159 -29.37 -12.93 15.91
CA GLU A 159 -29.33 -12.75 17.36
C GLU A 159 -30.49 -11.87 17.84
N ASP A 160 -30.76 -10.76 17.18
CA ASP A 160 -31.91 -9.89 17.48
C ASP A 160 -33.24 -10.64 17.38
N LYS A 161 -33.42 -11.44 16.31
CA LYS A 161 -34.62 -12.28 16.14
C LYS A 161 -34.72 -13.38 17.19
N GLU A 162 -33.61 -13.98 17.58
CA GLU A 162 -33.57 -15.00 18.62
C GLU A 162 -33.95 -14.41 19.99
N LEU A 163 -33.44 -13.22 20.30
CA LEU A 163 -33.81 -12.48 21.50
C LEU A 163 -35.31 -12.12 21.49
N GLU A 164 -35.84 -11.67 20.36
CA GLU A 164 -37.27 -11.38 20.20
C GLU A 164 -38.12 -12.63 20.46
N ILE A 165 -37.77 -13.77 19.85
CA ILE A 165 -38.45 -15.05 20.09
C ILE A 165 -38.35 -15.45 21.56
N ARG A 166 -37.20 -15.27 22.21
CA ARG A 166 -37.00 -15.59 23.62
C ARG A 166 -37.86 -14.73 24.55
N VAL A 167 -37.99 -13.43 24.23
CA VAL A 167 -38.87 -12.53 24.98
C VAL A 167 -40.33 -12.93 24.79
N LEU A 168 -40.76 -13.19 23.56
CA LEU A 168 -42.15 -13.59 23.27
C LEU A 168 -42.51 -14.94 23.92
N THR A 169 -41.60 -15.91 23.90
CA THR A 169 -41.81 -17.21 24.55
C THR A 169 -41.92 -17.08 26.07
N ALA A 170 -41.02 -16.31 26.71
CA ALA A 170 -41.10 -16.04 28.14
C ALA A 170 -42.38 -15.28 28.54
N GLN A 171 -42.81 -14.31 27.74
CA GLN A 171 -44.07 -13.59 27.95
C GLN A 171 -45.28 -14.51 27.83
N ASN A 172 -45.32 -15.36 26.80
CA ASN A 172 -46.40 -16.33 26.63
C ASN A 172 -46.43 -17.35 27.77
N GLU A 173 -45.28 -17.89 28.18
CA GLU A 173 -45.22 -18.81 29.31
C GLU A 173 -45.75 -18.16 30.60
N SER A 174 -45.39 -16.90 30.85
CA SER A 174 -45.90 -16.14 32.00
C SER A 174 -47.41 -15.95 31.93
N LYS A 175 -47.96 -15.63 30.75
CA LYS A 175 -49.42 -15.52 30.54
C LYS A 175 -50.12 -16.85 30.78
N PHE A 176 -49.61 -17.95 30.21
CA PHE A 176 -50.18 -19.28 30.41
C PHE A 176 -50.14 -19.72 31.88
N ARG A 177 -49.03 -19.46 32.58
CA ARG A 177 -48.93 -19.73 34.03
C ARG A 177 -49.97 -18.96 34.83
N GLN A 178 -50.18 -17.68 34.51
CA GLN A 178 -51.19 -16.87 35.19
C GLN A 178 -52.61 -17.38 34.91
N GLU A 179 -52.92 -17.69 33.65
CA GLU A 179 -54.21 -18.28 33.26
C GLU A 179 -54.46 -19.62 33.95
N GLU A 180 -53.44 -20.47 34.09
CA GLU A 180 -53.54 -21.75 34.80
C GLU A 180 -53.83 -21.53 36.29
N ILE A 181 -53.14 -20.58 36.93
CA ILE A 181 -53.38 -20.20 38.34
C ILE A 181 -54.81 -19.69 38.51
N ASP A 182 -55.27 -18.81 37.62
CA ASP A 182 -56.61 -18.24 37.66
C ASP A 182 -57.68 -19.31 37.44
N LEU A 183 -57.42 -20.28 36.54
CA LEU A 183 -58.33 -21.40 36.30
C LEU A 183 -58.38 -22.35 37.50
N LYS A 184 -57.25 -22.68 38.11
CA LYS A 184 -57.20 -23.48 39.35
C LYS A 184 -57.94 -22.79 40.48
N LYS A 185 -57.76 -21.48 40.63
CA LYS A 185 -58.48 -20.66 41.63
C LYS A 185 -60.00 -20.67 41.38
N LYS A 186 -60.44 -20.61 40.12
CA LYS A 186 -61.86 -20.75 39.76
C LYS A 186 -62.38 -22.16 40.01
N LEU A 187 -61.59 -23.20 39.74
CA LEU A 187 -61.98 -24.59 39.93
C LEU A 187 -62.01 -24.98 41.42
N SER A 188 -61.14 -24.39 42.24
CA SER A 188 -61.15 -24.53 43.70
C SER A 188 -62.17 -23.61 44.39
N ALA A 189 -62.82 -22.70 43.66
CA ALA A 189 -63.86 -21.87 44.24
C ALA A 189 -65.06 -22.75 44.59
N PHE A 190 -65.57 -22.57 45.80
CA PHE A 190 -66.75 -23.27 46.28
C PHE A 190 -67.94 -23.04 45.33
N ASN A 191 -68.54 -24.13 44.84
CA ASN A 191 -69.70 -24.08 43.96
C ASN A 191 -70.97 -24.54 44.74
N PRO A 192 -71.88 -23.61 45.10
CA PRO A 192 -73.10 -23.93 45.83
C PRO A 192 -73.99 -24.96 45.12
N ALA A 193 -73.97 -25.04 43.78
CA ALA A 193 -74.79 -25.97 43.02
C ALA A 193 -74.34 -27.44 43.18
N ILE A 194 -73.04 -27.67 43.44
CA ILE A 194 -72.50 -29.01 43.72
C ILE A 194 -72.73 -29.40 45.18
N ALA A 195 -72.71 -28.42 46.08
CA ALA A 195 -72.95 -28.63 47.50
C ALA A 195 -74.43 -28.85 47.85
N ALA A 196 -75.36 -28.17 47.17
CA ALA A 196 -76.79 -28.20 47.47
C ALA A 196 -77.45 -29.60 47.52
N PRO A 197 -77.09 -30.56 46.64
CA PRO A 197 -77.60 -31.94 46.73
C PRO A 197 -77.06 -32.74 47.92
N LEU A 198 -75.89 -32.37 48.46
CA LEU A 198 -75.24 -33.06 49.57
C LEU A 198 -75.74 -32.59 50.94
N VAL A 199 -76.50 -31.49 50.98
CA VAL A 199 -77.07 -30.95 52.21
C VAL A 199 -78.12 -31.94 52.75
N PRO A 200 -77.94 -32.48 53.97
CA PRO A 200 -78.91 -33.38 54.60
C PRO A 200 -80.31 -32.74 54.69
N THR A 201 -81.36 -33.57 54.67
CA THR A 201 -82.72 -33.11 54.92
C THR A 201 -82.88 -32.67 56.37
N PHE A 202 -83.58 -31.56 56.59
CA PHE A 202 -83.85 -31.05 57.93
C PHE A 202 -85.03 -31.78 58.57
N ASP A 203 -84.86 -32.25 59.81
CA ASP A 203 -85.94 -32.80 60.64
C ASP A 203 -86.25 -31.83 61.79
N GLU A 204 -87.50 -31.33 61.82
CA GLU A 204 -87.99 -30.44 62.88
C GLU A 204 -88.16 -31.16 64.24
N SER A 205 -88.20 -32.49 64.25
CA SER A 205 -88.35 -33.29 65.47
C SER A 205 -87.04 -33.42 66.25
N ASP A 206 -85.90 -33.40 65.54
CA ASP A 206 -84.54 -33.44 66.07
C ASP A 206 -83.68 -32.35 65.41
N VAL A 207 -83.90 -31.12 65.87
CA VAL A 207 -83.24 -29.91 65.36
C VAL A 207 -81.72 -30.00 65.60
N ASP A 208 -81.29 -30.38 66.81
CA ASP A 208 -79.88 -30.49 67.18
C ASP A 208 -79.14 -31.58 66.37
N GLY A 209 -79.79 -32.73 66.13
CA GLY A 209 -79.26 -33.79 65.27
C GLY A 209 -79.11 -33.34 63.82
N SER A 210 -80.11 -32.61 63.29
CA SER A 210 -80.10 -32.08 61.92
C SER A 210 -78.97 -31.08 61.68
N PHE A 211 -78.74 -30.14 62.61
CA PHE A 211 -77.63 -29.21 62.52
C PHE A 211 -76.26 -29.91 62.63
N LYS A 212 -76.10 -30.87 63.55
CA LYS A 212 -74.86 -31.66 63.66
C LYS A 212 -74.55 -32.46 62.40
N ALA A 213 -75.58 -33.04 61.76
CA ALA A 213 -75.43 -33.76 60.50
C ALA A 213 -74.97 -32.82 59.38
N PHE A 214 -75.59 -31.63 59.29
CA PHE A 214 -75.17 -30.59 58.35
C PHE A 214 -73.73 -30.13 58.59
N GLU A 215 -73.34 -29.78 59.83
CA GLU A 215 -71.97 -29.36 60.17
C GLU A 215 -70.93 -30.44 59.85
N SER A 216 -71.26 -31.71 60.10
CA SER A 216 -70.38 -32.84 59.80
C SER A 216 -70.11 -32.97 58.30
N VAL A 217 -71.16 -32.85 57.47
CA VAL A 217 -71.03 -32.88 56.01
C VAL A 217 -70.31 -31.63 55.50
N ALA A 218 -70.64 -30.45 56.02
CA ALA A 218 -70.03 -29.19 55.63
C ALA A 218 -68.53 -29.14 55.95
N ARG A 219 -68.13 -29.59 57.15
CA ARG A 219 -66.70 -29.69 57.53
C ARG A 219 -65.95 -30.74 56.73
N ARG A 220 -66.57 -31.90 56.45
CA ARG A 220 -65.96 -32.96 55.65
C ARG A 220 -65.67 -32.51 54.21
N ASN A 221 -66.50 -31.62 53.66
CA ASN A 221 -66.34 -31.08 52.31
C ASN A 221 -65.72 -29.67 52.28
N GLU A 222 -65.21 -29.19 53.43
CA GLU A 222 -64.54 -27.89 53.57
C GLU A 222 -65.37 -26.71 53.03
N TRP A 223 -66.69 -26.73 53.24
CA TRP A 223 -67.57 -25.67 52.77
C TRP A 223 -67.27 -24.34 53.49
N PRO A 224 -67.22 -23.19 52.78
CA PRO A 224 -67.03 -21.88 53.41
C PRO A 224 -68.18 -21.52 54.35
N ASN A 225 -67.87 -21.10 55.57
CA ASN A 225 -68.87 -20.82 56.62
C ASN A 225 -69.88 -19.73 56.23
N ASP A 226 -69.46 -18.76 55.40
CA ASP A 226 -70.31 -17.69 54.86
C ASP A 226 -71.39 -18.23 53.90
N GLN A 227 -71.18 -19.41 53.32
CA GLN A 227 -72.13 -20.07 52.40
C GLN A 227 -73.05 -21.07 53.11
N TRP A 228 -72.78 -21.43 54.37
CA TRP A 228 -73.54 -22.45 55.10
C TRP A 228 -75.01 -22.06 55.25
N VAL A 229 -75.28 -20.80 55.55
CA VAL A 229 -76.65 -20.26 55.66
C VAL A 229 -77.39 -20.40 54.32
N SER A 230 -76.77 -20.00 53.21
CA SER A 230 -77.36 -20.09 51.87
C SER A 230 -77.68 -21.53 51.43
N LEU A 231 -76.90 -22.51 51.89
CA LEU A 231 -77.13 -23.94 51.60
C LEU A 231 -78.20 -24.56 52.48
N LEU A 232 -78.32 -24.07 53.71
CA LEU A 232 -79.24 -24.59 54.72
C LEU A 232 -80.67 -24.07 54.52
N ILE A 233 -80.85 -22.80 54.18
CA ILE A 233 -82.18 -22.17 54.02
C ILE A 233 -83.14 -22.99 53.15
N PRO A 234 -82.75 -23.48 51.96
CA PRO A 234 -83.65 -24.26 51.11
C PRO A 234 -84.10 -25.60 51.73
N LYS A 235 -83.43 -26.06 52.79
CA LYS A 235 -83.75 -27.30 53.50
C LYS A 235 -84.52 -27.07 54.80
N LEU A 236 -84.57 -25.85 55.33
CA LEU A 236 -85.35 -25.53 56.52
C LEU A 236 -86.84 -25.63 56.24
N VAL A 237 -87.60 -26.22 57.16
CA VAL A 237 -89.06 -26.40 57.05
C VAL A 237 -89.74 -25.84 58.32
N GLY A 238 -91.04 -25.55 58.20
CA GLY A 238 -91.94 -25.26 59.32
C GLY A 238 -91.47 -24.14 60.24
N LYS A 239 -91.31 -24.45 61.54
CA LYS A 239 -91.00 -23.40 62.54
C LYS A 239 -89.62 -22.79 62.34
N ALA A 240 -88.61 -23.60 62.00
CA ALA A 240 -87.25 -23.13 61.78
C ALA A 240 -87.16 -22.13 60.60
N TYR A 241 -87.91 -22.39 59.53
CA TYR A 241 -87.98 -21.48 58.38
C TYR A 241 -88.66 -20.13 58.72
N ARG A 242 -89.67 -20.13 59.60
CA ARG A 242 -90.34 -18.89 60.05
C ARG A 242 -89.45 -18.01 60.91
N VAL A 243 -88.64 -18.62 61.78
CA VAL A 243 -87.64 -17.91 62.60
C VAL A 243 -86.61 -17.27 61.69
N TYR A 244 -86.09 -18.01 60.70
CA TYR A 244 -85.16 -17.46 59.71
C TYR A 244 -85.74 -16.23 58.98
N ASN A 245 -86.98 -16.29 58.48
CA ASN A 245 -87.61 -15.15 57.80
C ASN A 245 -87.92 -13.95 58.71
N SER A 246 -87.86 -14.13 60.03
CA SER A 246 -88.02 -13.04 61.00
C SER A 246 -86.69 -12.35 61.33
N LEU A 247 -85.56 -12.90 60.86
CA LEU A 247 -84.22 -12.37 61.05
C LEU A 247 -83.78 -11.61 59.79
N ASP A 248 -83.47 -10.32 59.92
CA ASP A 248 -83.16 -9.41 58.80
C ASP A 248 -81.77 -9.71 58.17
N GLN A 249 -80.80 -10.16 58.97
CA GLN A 249 -79.50 -10.66 58.55
C GLN A 249 -79.03 -11.77 59.51
N ALA A 250 -79.46 -13.01 59.29
CA ALA A 250 -79.08 -14.13 60.15
C ALA A 250 -77.72 -14.72 59.74
N ASN A 251 -76.77 -14.79 60.69
CA ASN A 251 -75.61 -15.66 60.54
C ASN A 251 -75.97 -17.10 60.97
N TYR A 252 -75.17 -18.10 60.60
CA TYR A 252 -75.45 -19.51 60.93
C TYR A 252 -75.69 -19.72 62.44
N GLU A 253 -74.89 -19.04 63.26
CA GLU A 253 -74.99 -19.07 64.73
C GLU A 253 -76.27 -18.42 65.28
N ASP A 254 -76.94 -17.57 64.51
CA ASP A 254 -78.22 -16.97 64.91
C ASP A 254 -79.41 -17.84 64.51
N ILE A 255 -79.27 -18.68 63.49
CA ILE A 255 -80.27 -19.67 63.07
C ILE A 255 -80.25 -20.90 63.98
N LYS A 256 -79.07 -21.23 64.54
CA LYS A 256 -78.86 -22.38 65.41
C LYS A 256 -79.38 -22.17 66.84
N LYS A 257 -79.49 -20.92 67.31
CA LYS A 257 -79.97 -20.56 68.66
C LYS A 257 -81.49 -20.60 68.75
#